data_AF-A0A0P0GJ19-F1
#
_entry.id   AF-A0A0P0GJ19-F1
#
_cell.length_a   1.000
_cell.length_b   1.000
_cell.length_c   1.000
_cell.angle_alpha   90.00
_cell.angle_beta   90.00
_cell.angle_gamma   90.00
#
_symmetry.space_group_name_H-M   'P 1'
#
loop_
_entity.id
_entity.type
_entity.pdbx_description
1 polymer ?
#
loop_
_entity_poly.entity_id
_entity_poly.type
_entity_poly.pdbx_seq_one_letter_code
_entity_poly.pdbx_strand_id
1 'polypeptide(L)'
;MKKQIFSMAVMAVIFAACGGRTKTPVTVVGSWVMPINGQPGEVQGIKLEENGEASSINMHTLIYKEWEQQGDQLYLTVKSIGNGIEIEGVDTLKIDKLTPDSLVLSSNYGYTLEYVRQK
;
A
#
# COMPACT_ATOMS: atom_id res chain seq x y z
N MET A 1 -60.73 27.52 -31.34
CA MET A 1 -59.28 27.61 -31.11
C MET A 1 -59.04 28.32 -29.79
N LYS A 2 -58.64 27.61 -28.73
CA LYS A 2 -58.34 28.18 -27.42
C LYS A 2 -56.97 27.65 -27.00
N LYS A 3 -55.95 28.51 -27.14
CA LYS A 3 -54.61 28.29 -26.59
C LYS A 3 -54.65 28.67 -25.12
N GLN A 4 -54.30 27.77 -24.22
CA GLN A 4 -53.87 28.10 -22.87
C GLN A 4 -52.70 27.19 -22.50
N ILE A 5 -51.62 27.85 -22.10
CA ILE A 5 -50.27 27.33 -21.87
C ILE A 5 -50.18 27.05 -20.37
N PHE A 6 -49.79 25.85 -19.96
CA PHE A 6 -49.42 25.59 -18.57
C PHE A 6 -47.91 25.36 -18.50
N SER A 7 -47.25 26.30 -17.83
CA SER A 7 -45.80 26.43 -17.66
C SER A 7 -45.18 25.23 -16.95
N MET A 8 -44.09 24.73 -17.54
CA MET A 8 -43.12 23.83 -16.97
C MET A 8 -42.26 24.60 -15.95
N ALA A 9 -42.46 24.36 -14.65
CA ALA A 9 -41.53 24.86 -13.63
C ALA A 9 -40.34 23.90 -13.54
N VAL A 10 -39.22 24.28 -14.15
CA VAL A 10 -37.94 23.58 -14.01
C VAL A 10 -37.31 23.99 -12.68
N MET A 11 -37.32 23.08 -11.70
CA MET A 11 -36.63 23.25 -10.42
C MET A 11 -35.13 23.11 -10.67
N ALA A 12 -34.41 24.23 -10.70
CA ALA A 12 -32.94 24.23 -10.78
C ALA A 12 -32.36 23.82 -9.42
N VAL A 13 -31.87 22.59 -9.32
CA VAL A 13 -31.09 22.11 -8.17
C VAL A 13 -29.65 22.56 -8.36
N ILE A 14 -29.23 23.57 -7.59
CA ILE A 14 -27.85 24.03 -7.56
C ILE A 14 -27.06 23.02 -6.71
N PHE A 15 -26.35 22.10 -7.35
CA PHE A 15 -25.32 21.31 -6.67
C PHE A 15 -24.14 22.24 -6.36
N ALA A 16 -24.06 22.69 -5.11
CA ALA A 16 -22.83 23.26 -4.58
C ALA A 16 -21.76 22.16 -4.55
N ALA A 17 -20.94 22.10 -5.60
CA ALA A 17 -19.74 21.28 -5.63
C ALA A 17 -18.72 21.88 -4.65
N CYS A 18 -18.84 21.53 -3.37
CA CYS A 18 -17.78 21.77 -2.40
C CYS A 18 -16.55 21.00 -2.88
N GLY A 19 -15.51 21.74 -3.29
CA GLY A 19 -14.18 21.23 -3.66
C GLY A 19 -13.42 20.66 -2.45
N GLY A 20 -14.02 19.69 -1.77
CA GLY A 20 -13.36 18.89 -0.76
C GLY A 20 -12.32 18.02 -1.47
N ARG A 21 -11.03 18.31 -1.28
CA ARG A 21 -9.96 17.37 -1.56
C ARG A 21 -10.33 16.07 -0.85
N THR A 22 -10.76 15.07 -1.60
CA THR A 22 -10.93 13.71 -1.10
C THR A 22 -9.57 13.28 -0.59
N LYS A 23 -9.41 13.19 0.73
CA LYS A 23 -8.21 12.58 1.31
C LYS A 23 -8.30 11.11 0.95
N THR A 24 -7.60 10.70 -0.10
CA THR A 24 -7.45 9.29 -0.44
C THR A 24 -6.99 8.56 0.83
N PRO A 25 -7.68 7.49 1.26
CA PRO A 25 -7.24 6.71 2.41
C PRO A 25 -5.78 6.30 2.22
N VAL A 26 -4.96 6.47 3.26
CA VAL A 26 -3.58 6.00 3.21
C VAL A 26 -3.60 4.47 3.17
N THR A 27 -2.92 3.89 2.20
CA THR A 27 -2.86 2.44 1.96
C THR A 27 -1.42 1.95 1.96
N VAL A 28 -1.23 0.70 2.36
CA VAL A 28 0.05 -0.02 2.23
C VAL A 28 0.40 -0.34 0.78
N VAL A 29 -0.57 -0.30 -0.14
CA VAL A 29 -0.30 -0.48 -1.58
C VAL A 29 0.75 0.51 -2.07
N GLY A 30 1.72 0.00 -2.82
CA GLY A 30 2.80 0.75 -3.43
C GLY A 30 4.17 0.11 -3.24
N SER A 31 5.18 0.79 -3.76
CA SER A 31 6.59 0.42 -3.64
C SER A 31 7.23 1.12 -2.44
N TRP A 32 7.85 0.34 -1.56
CA TRP A 32 8.44 0.77 -0.30
C TRP A 32 9.89 0.32 -0.25
N VAL A 33 10.81 1.25 0.00
CA VAL A 33 12.26 0.99 -0.06
C VAL A 33 13.00 1.52 1.15
N MET A 34 14.11 0.87 1.48
CA MET A 34 15.04 1.19 2.55
C MET A 34 16.48 1.03 2.04
N PRO A 35 17.47 1.74 2.61
CA PRO A 35 18.86 1.61 2.18
C PRO A 35 19.43 0.20 2.44
N ILE A 36 20.37 -0.23 1.61
CA ILE A 36 21.13 -1.47 1.82
C ILE A 36 22.39 -1.16 2.64
N ASN A 37 22.51 -1.78 3.81
CA ASN A 37 23.71 -1.64 4.65
C ASN A 37 24.96 -2.11 3.90
N GLY A 38 25.96 -1.24 3.80
CA GLY A 38 27.21 -1.52 3.10
C GLY A 38 27.18 -1.26 1.59
N GLN A 39 26.07 -0.80 1.02
CA GLN A 39 25.95 -0.42 -0.41
C GLN A 39 25.38 1.01 -0.53
N PRO A 40 26.23 2.05 -0.43
CA PRO A 40 25.77 3.43 -0.49
C PRO A 40 25.04 3.76 -1.79
N GLY A 41 23.85 4.36 -1.68
CA GLY A 41 23.02 4.73 -2.83
C GLY A 41 22.08 3.63 -3.33
N GLU A 42 22.30 2.38 -2.92
CA GLU A 42 21.43 1.26 -3.26
C GLU A 42 20.29 1.09 -2.25
N VAL A 43 19.13 0.68 -2.75
CA VAL A 43 17.93 0.45 -1.93
C VAL A 43 17.36 -0.93 -2.21
N GLN A 44 16.67 -1.48 -1.22
CA GLN A 44 15.89 -2.70 -1.31
C GLN A 44 14.50 -2.49 -0.70
N GLY A 45 13.58 -3.41 -0.93
CA GLY A 45 12.30 -3.37 -0.23
C GLY A 45 11.23 -4.23 -0.88
N ILE A 46 9.99 -3.73 -0.87
CA ILE A 46 8.80 -4.48 -1.20
C ILE A 46 7.83 -3.63 -2.02
N LYS A 47 7.22 -4.25 -3.04
CA LYS A 47 6.05 -3.72 -3.74
C LYS A 47 4.82 -4.50 -3.31
N LEU A 48 3.78 -3.79 -2.91
CA LEU A 48 2.47 -4.33 -2.52
C LEU A 48 1.43 -3.86 -3.55
N GLU A 49 0.85 -4.78 -4.30
CA GLU A 49 -0.11 -4.50 -5.38
C GLU A 49 -1.55 -4.57 -4.87
N GLU A 50 -2.48 -3.84 -5.51
CA GLU A 50 -3.90 -3.81 -5.10
C GLU A 50 -4.59 -5.19 -5.12
N ASN A 51 -4.09 -6.14 -5.90
CA ASN A 51 -4.61 -7.49 -6.02
C ASN A 51 -4.10 -8.46 -4.93
N GLY A 52 -3.30 -7.99 -3.98
CA GLY A 52 -2.70 -8.83 -2.93
C GLY A 52 -1.38 -9.48 -3.34
N GLU A 53 -0.86 -9.22 -4.55
CA GLU A 53 0.49 -9.68 -4.93
C GLU A 53 1.55 -8.81 -4.28
N ALA A 54 2.65 -9.43 -3.88
CA ALA A 54 3.84 -8.76 -3.37
C ALA A 54 5.07 -9.17 -4.20
N SER A 55 6.05 -8.27 -4.31
CA SER A 55 7.32 -8.60 -4.94
C SER A 55 8.48 -7.87 -4.27
N SER A 56 9.65 -8.51 -4.26
CA SER A 56 10.86 -7.93 -3.70
C SER A 56 11.50 -6.93 -4.66
N ILE A 57 12.01 -5.84 -4.09
CA ILE A 57 12.79 -4.82 -4.80
C ILE A 57 14.26 -5.04 -4.44
N ASN A 58 15.10 -5.35 -5.43
CA ASN A 58 16.55 -5.51 -5.28
C ASN A 58 16.98 -6.56 -4.22
N MET A 59 16.26 -7.68 -4.11
CA MET A 59 16.56 -8.77 -3.17
C MET A 59 16.53 -10.12 -3.91
N HIS A 60 17.51 -10.97 -3.64
CA HIS A 60 17.66 -12.27 -4.31
C HIS A 60 17.30 -13.46 -3.41
N THR A 61 17.51 -13.32 -2.10
CA THR A 61 17.36 -14.42 -1.13
C THR A 61 16.03 -14.39 -0.40
N LEU A 62 15.32 -13.26 -0.39
CA LEU A 62 14.02 -13.13 0.26
C LEU A 62 13.04 -12.60 -0.77
N ILE A 63 12.12 -13.48 -1.18
CA ILE A 63 11.13 -13.24 -2.23
C ILE A 63 9.76 -13.09 -1.58
N TYR A 64 9.21 -11.88 -1.60
CA TYR A 64 7.80 -11.63 -1.28
C TYR A 64 6.92 -12.13 -2.43
N LYS A 65 5.77 -12.71 -2.11
CA LYS A 65 4.83 -13.28 -3.10
C LYS A 65 3.42 -12.70 -2.97
N GLU A 66 2.90 -12.66 -1.75
CA GLU A 66 1.52 -12.26 -1.47
C GLU A 66 1.48 -11.45 -0.18
N TRP A 67 0.45 -10.61 -0.04
CA TRP A 67 0.20 -9.85 1.16
C TRP A 67 -1.29 -9.75 1.48
N GLU A 68 -1.59 -9.66 2.77
CA GLU A 68 -2.92 -9.36 3.29
C GLU A 68 -2.80 -8.43 4.50
N GLN A 69 -3.70 -7.43 4.60
CA GLN A 69 -3.78 -6.56 5.77
C GLN A 69 -5.05 -6.85 6.57
N GLN A 70 -4.91 -7.10 7.87
CA GLN A 70 -6.03 -7.19 8.81
C GLN A 70 -5.82 -6.21 9.96
N GLY A 71 -6.52 -5.07 9.93
CA GLY A 71 -6.32 -4.00 10.90
C GLY A 71 -4.92 -3.41 10.81
N ASP A 72 -4.15 -3.50 11.89
CA ASP A 72 -2.75 -3.09 11.97
C ASP A 72 -1.77 -4.26 11.73
N GLN A 73 -2.25 -5.45 11.32
CA GLN A 73 -1.39 -6.57 10.95
C GLN A 73 -1.25 -6.67 9.44
N LEU A 74 -0.02 -6.90 8.99
CA LEU A 74 0.35 -7.21 7.61
C LEU A 74 0.93 -8.62 7.57
N TYR A 75 0.25 -9.52 6.86
CA TYR A 75 0.69 -10.88 6.60
C TYR A 75 1.40 -10.90 5.25
N LEU A 76 2.61 -11.45 5.21
CA LEU A 76 3.42 -11.53 4.00
C LEU A 76 3.82 -12.97 3.74
N THR A 77 3.42 -13.52 2.60
CA THR A 77 3.95 -14.79 2.12
C THR A 77 5.36 -14.55 1.57
N VAL A 78 6.34 -15.19 2.18
CA VAL A 78 7.77 -15.05 1.89
C VAL A 78 8.39 -16.39 1.55
N LYS A 79 9.24 -16.39 0.53
CA LYS A 79 10.13 -17.49 0.20
C LYS A 79 11.57 -17.07 0.45
N SER A 80 12.21 -17.72 1.42
CA SER A 80 13.63 -17.58 1.72
C SER A 80 14.44 -18.60 0.91
N ILE A 81 15.48 -18.15 0.25
CA ILE A 81 16.38 -18.93 -0.61
C ILE A 81 17.80 -18.74 -0.08
N GLY A 82 18.42 -19.81 0.39
CA GLY A 82 19.78 -19.77 0.92
C GLY A 82 20.38 -21.15 1.08
N ASN A 83 21.69 -21.28 0.86
CA ASN A 83 22.43 -22.54 1.00
C ASN A 83 21.83 -23.72 0.18
N GLY A 84 21.20 -23.43 -0.96
CA GLY A 84 20.53 -24.44 -1.80
C GLY A 84 19.19 -24.95 -1.25
N ILE A 85 18.66 -24.32 -0.21
CA ILE A 85 17.37 -24.64 0.41
C ILE A 85 16.40 -23.49 0.15
N GLU A 86 15.15 -23.86 -0.09
CA GLU A 86 14.04 -22.94 -0.22
C GLU A 86 13.03 -23.22 0.89
N ILE A 87 12.65 -22.17 1.63
CA ILE A 87 11.67 -22.25 2.71
C ILE A 87 10.60 -21.19 2.44
N GLU A 88 9.34 -21.61 2.40
CA GLU A 88 8.19 -20.71 2.28
C GLU A 88 7.44 -20.62 3.60
N GLY A 89 6.97 -19.43 3.94
CA GLY A 89 6.24 -19.16 5.18
C GLY A 89 5.46 -17.84 5.10
N VAL A 90 4.74 -17.55 6.18
CA VAL A 90 4.02 -16.29 6.35
C VAL A 90 4.63 -15.52 7.51
N ASP A 91 5.15 -14.32 7.22
CA ASP A 91 5.58 -13.36 8.22
C ASP A 91 4.39 -12.49 8.64
N THR A 92 4.21 -12.33 9.95
CA THR A 92 3.21 -11.41 10.51
C THR A 92 3.93 -10.19 11.06
N LEU A 93 3.66 -9.04 10.45
CA LEU A 93 4.24 -7.75 10.84
C LEU A 93 3.14 -6.83 11.36
N LYS A 94 3.46 -6.00 12.35
CA LYS A 94 2.56 -4.95 12.82
C LYS A 94 2.90 -3.63 12.14
N ILE A 95 1.89 -2.92 11.66
CA ILE A 95 1.97 -1.58 11.09
C ILE A 95 1.98 -0.57 12.23
N ASP A 96 3.16 -0.06 12.57
CA ASP A 96 3.31 0.97 13.61
C ASP A 96 3.11 2.39 13.06
N LYS A 97 3.42 2.61 11.78
CA LYS A 97 3.20 3.88 11.08
C LYS A 97 2.84 3.64 9.62
N LEU A 98 1.77 4.29 9.17
CA LEU A 98 1.39 4.34 7.77
C LEU A 98 0.99 5.76 7.38
N THR A 99 1.76 6.35 6.46
CA THR A 99 1.58 7.71 5.91
C THR A 99 1.78 7.67 4.40
N PRO A 100 1.49 8.75 3.65
CA PRO A 100 1.73 8.75 2.20
C PRO A 100 3.18 8.46 1.79
N ASP A 101 4.17 8.73 2.65
CA ASP A 101 5.60 8.59 2.33
C ASP A 101 6.39 7.66 3.25
N SER A 102 5.83 7.25 4.39
CA SER A 102 6.49 6.37 5.36
C SER A 102 5.63 5.15 5.71
N LEU A 103 6.28 3.99 5.76
CA LEU A 103 5.75 2.73 6.29
C LEU A 103 6.75 2.18 7.32
N VAL A 104 6.29 1.98 8.56
CA VAL A 104 7.11 1.37 9.63
C VAL A 104 6.42 0.10 10.10
N LEU A 105 7.15 -1.01 10.05
CA LEU A 105 6.67 -2.34 10.42
C LEU A 105 7.52 -2.91 11.56
N SER A 106 6.88 -3.46 12.59
CA SER A 106 7.57 -4.26 13.61
C SER A 106 7.30 -5.75 13.41
N SER A 107 8.37 -6.53 13.53
CA SER A 107 8.30 -7.99 13.54
C SER A 107 8.19 -8.51 14.97
N ASN A 108 7.44 -9.60 15.13
CA ASN A 108 7.44 -10.40 16.36
C ASN A 108 8.81 -11.01 16.71
N TYR A 109 9.77 -11.01 15.78
CA TYR A 109 11.16 -11.42 16.01
C TYR A 109 12.07 -10.29 16.54
N GLY A 110 11.52 -9.10 16.83
CA GLY A 110 12.23 -8.02 17.52
C GLY A 110 13.01 -7.05 16.62
N TYR A 111 12.76 -7.07 15.31
CA TYR A 111 13.32 -6.08 14.37
C TYR A 111 12.24 -5.15 13.81
N THR A 112 12.67 -3.98 13.34
CA THR A 112 11.81 -2.97 12.71
C THR A 112 12.29 -2.71 11.29
N LEU A 113 11.34 -2.55 10.37
CA LEU A 113 11.57 -2.14 9.00
C LEU A 113 11.03 -0.72 8.81
N GLU A 114 11.90 0.19 8.41
CA GLU A 114 11.54 1.59 8.15
C GLU A 114 11.69 1.87 6.65
N TYR A 115 10.55 1.99 5.97
CA TYR A 115 10.51 2.24 4.55
C TYR A 115 10.07 3.66 4.22
N VAL A 116 10.62 4.17 3.12
CA VAL A 116 10.09 5.33 2.40
C VAL A 116 9.40 4.87 1.13
N ARG A 117 8.37 5.61 0.71
CA ARG A 117 7.71 5.33 -0.57
C ARG A 117 8.67 5.61 -1.73
N GLN A 118 8.84 4.64 -2.61
CA GLN A 118 9.55 4.82 -3.87
C GLN A 118 8.65 5.65 -4.81
N LYS A 119 9.20 6.74 -5.34
CA LYS A 119 8.51 7.65 -6.26
C LYS A 119 8.46 7.09 -7.67
#